data_AF-A0A537LJD8-F1
#
_entry.id   AF-A0A537LJD8-F1
#
_cell.length_a   1.000
_cell.length_b   1.000
_cell.length_c   1.000
_cell.angle_alpha   90.00
_cell.angle_beta   90.00
_cell.angle_gamma   90.00
#
_symmetry.space_group_name_H-M   'P 1'
#
loop_
_entity.id
_entity.type
_entity.pdbx_description
1 polymer ?
#
loop_
_entity_poly.entity_id
_entity_poly.type
_entity_poly.pdbx_seq_one_letter_code
_entity_poly.pdbx_strand_id
1 'polypeptide(L)'
;MQSARVIALTLVLSLATSSLLLAAPAAAKPAKPAKVKNYKAGELFCPAGVLVFGNIVVQSGRCYVLFVLRESRGTFLAFAAPDAKIPPGQLVRLHTPAGAKLRGRIFYLVPMRTTAAFVPMDAVMLVAVRADDFGPQLSLTIVGTPSPNLTVIFNVRL
;
A
#
# COMPACT_ATOMS: atom_id res chain seq x y z
N MET A 1 -65.83 7.07 -37.92
CA MET A 1 -64.43 6.59 -37.81
C MET A 1 -63.57 7.72 -37.25
N GLN A 2 -63.42 7.85 -35.92
CA GLN A 2 -62.48 8.87 -35.35
C GLN A 2 -62.11 8.70 -33.87
N SER A 3 -62.67 7.72 -33.13
CA SER A 3 -62.52 7.70 -31.66
C SER A 3 -61.56 6.65 -31.07
N ALA A 4 -60.79 5.91 -31.89
CA ALA A 4 -60.00 4.78 -31.40
C ALA A 4 -58.47 5.00 -31.35
N ARG A 5 -57.94 6.08 -31.94
CA ARG A 5 -56.48 6.26 -32.11
C ARG A 5 -55.79 7.07 -31.00
N VAL A 6 -56.53 7.80 -30.16
CA VAL A 6 -55.92 8.72 -29.19
C VAL A 6 -55.58 8.05 -27.85
N ILE A 7 -56.24 6.92 -27.52
CA ILE A 7 -56.09 6.27 -26.21
C ILE A 7 -54.84 5.37 -26.15
N ALA A 8 -54.33 4.90 -27.29
CA ALA A 8 -53.18 3.99 -27.33
C ALA A 8 -51.83 4.70 -27.11
N LEU A 9 -51.74 6.02 -27.31
CA LEU A 9 -50.47 6.75 -27.22
C LEU A 9 -50.15 7.24 -25.80
N THR A 10 -51.13 7.33 -24.91
CA THR A 10 -50.94 7.78 -23.52
C THR A 10 -50.53 6.66 -22.57
N LEU A 11 -50.77 5.39 -22.91
CA LEU A 11 -50.45 4.26 -22.02
C LEU A 11 -48.99 3.78 -22.13
N VAL A 12 -48.30 4.07 -23.24
CA VAL A 12 -46.88 3.70 -23.41
C VAL A 12 -45.95 4.73 -22.74
N LEU A 13 -46.42 5.98 -22.58
CA LEU A 13 -45.63 7.05 -21.97
C LEU A 13 -45.62 6.98 -20.43
N SER A 14 -46.56 6.25 -19.81
CA SER A 14 -46.62 6.07 -18.35
C SER A 14 -45.85 4.85 -17.83
N LEU A 15 -45.46 3.90 -18.69
CA LEU A 15 -44.65 2.74 -18.28
C LEU A 15 -43.14 2.94 -18.46
N ALA A 16 -42.70 3.97 -19.18
CA ALA A 16 -41.28 4.24 -19.42
C ALA A 16 -40.59 5.06 -18.31
N THR A 17 -41.34 5.57 -17.32
CA THR A 17 -40.81 6.44 -16.25
C THR A 17 -40.51 5.71 -14.94
N SER A 18 -40.78 4.41 -14.83
CA SER A 18 -40.66 3.68 -13.55
C SER A 18 -39.32 2.96 -13.32
N SER A 19 -38.35 3.05 -14.24
CA SER A 19 -37.06 2.34 -14.13
C SER A 19 -35.87 3.22 -13.73
N LEU A 20 -36.12 4.36 -13.08
CA LEU A 20 -35.10 5.12 -12.36
C LEU A 20 -35.21 4.83 -10.86
N LEU A 21 -35.18 3.54 -10.49
CA LEU A 21 -34.82 3.18 -9.13
C LEU A 21 -33.34 3.55 -8.96
N LEU A 22 -33.14 4.69 -8.29
CA LEU A 22 -31.91 5.11 -7.65
C LEU A 22 -31.10 3.89 -7.21
N ALA A 23 -30.01 3.60 -7.92
CA ALA A 23 -28.84 3.04 -7.29
C ALA A 23 -28.30 4.12 -6.35
N ALA A 24 -28.92 4.24 -5.17
CA ALA A 24 -28.34 4.98 -4.07
C ALA A 24 -26.90 4.44 -3.92
N PRO A 25 -25.88 5.31 -3.81
CA PRO A 25 -24.54 4.84 -3.47
C PRO A 25 -24.74 4.06 -2.18
N ALA A 26 -24.46 2.76 -2.20
CA ALA A 26 -24.49 1.95 -0.99
C ALA A 26 -23.69 2.73 0.03
N ALA A 27 -24.37 3.25 1.06
CA ALA A 27 -23.75 4.07 2.08
C ALA A 27 -22.59 3.24 2.61
N ALA A 28 -21.37 3.64 2.22
CA ALA A 28 -20.17 2.95 2.60
C ALA A 28 -20.18 2.96 4.12
N LYS A 29 -20.32 1.77 4.73
CA LYS A 29 -20.26 1.63 6.18
C LYS A 29 -19.03 2.43 6.66
N PRO A 30 -19.16 3.25 7.71
CA PRO A 30 -18.04 4.03 8.21
C PRO A 30 -16.85 3.10 8.39
N ALA A 31 -15.75 3.38 7.68
CA ALA A 31 -14.53 2.59 7.80
C ALA A 31 -14.15 2.56 9.29
N LYS A 32 -14.01 1.36 9.85
CA LYS A 32 -13.54 1.24 11.24
C LYS A 32 -12.23 2.02 11.37
N PRO A 33 -12.05 2.79 12.46
CA PRO A 33 -10.82 3.56 12.64
C PRO A 33 -9.63 2.60 12.59
N ALA A 34 -8.67 2.93 11.72
CA ALA A 34 -7.47 2.13 11.56
C ALA A 34 -6.71 2.06 12.89
N LYS A 35 -6.19 0.88 13.23
CA LYS A 35 -5.22 0.77 14.31
C LYS A 35 -3.89 1.32 13.78
N VAL A 36 -3.51 2.49 14.27
CA VAL A 36 -2.31 3.20 13.84
C VAL A 36 -1.14 2.84 14.75
N LYS A 37 0.01 2.46 14.16
CA LYS A 37 1.28 2.32 14.88
C LYS A 37 2.40 2.99 14.10
N ASN A 38 3.19 3.81 14.79
CA ASN A 38 4.40 4.41 14.24
C ASN A 38 5.62 3.59 14.65
N TYR A 39 6.48 3.30 13.68
CA TYR A 39 7.73 2.58 13.84
C TYR A 39 8.88 3.54 13.52
N LYS A 40 9.85 3.63 14.44
CA LYS A 40 11.05 4.42 14.22
C LYS A 40 11.94 3.75 13.16
N ALA A 41 12.84 4.53 12.55
CA ALA A 41 13.84 3.98 11.66
C ALA A 41 14.70 2.94 12.40
N GLY A 42 14.70 1.69 11.90
CA GLY A 42 15.42 0.57 12.53
C GLY A 42 14.60 -0.23 13.54
N GLU A 43 13.38 0.21 13.85
CA GLU A 43 12.46 -0.56 14.67
C GLU A 43 11.98 -1.81 13.92
N LEU A 44 11.81 -2.91 14.65
CA LEU A 44 11.34 -4.16 14.10
C LEU A 44 9.84 -4.09 13.79
N PHE A 45 9.51 -4.34 12.53
CA PHE A 45 8.15 -4.49 12.05
C PHE A 45 7.77 -5.97 12.00
N CYS A 46 6.80 -6.36 12.83
CA CYS A 46 6.28 -7.74 12.89
C CYS A 46 4.83 -7.73 12.38
N PRO A 47 4.56 -8.20 11.14
CA PRO A 47 3.21 -8.25 10.61
C PRO A 47 2.36 -9.29 11.35
N ALA A 48 1.14 -8.90 11.71
CA ALA A 48 0.20 -9.76 12.44
C ALA A 48 -0.40 -10.89 11.56
N GLY A 49 -0.43 -10.69 10.23
CA GLY A 49 -0.87 -11.66 9.24
C GLY A 49 0.03 -11.59 8.01
N VAL A 50 -0.17 -12.52 7.07
CA VAL A 50 0.60 -12.57 5.83
C VAL A 50 0.23 -11.35 4.97
N LEU A 51 1.23 -10.57 4.56
CA LEU A 51 0.99 -9.39 3.72
C LEU A 51 1.16 -9.74 2.25
N VAL A 52 0.15 -9.43 1.44
CA VAL A 52 0.12 -9.73 0.01
C VAL A 52 0.09 -8.43 -0.79
N PHE A 53 1.06 -8.27 -1.69
CA PHE A 53 1.14 -7.19 -2.66
C PHE A 53 1.38 -7.77 -4.06
N GLY A 54 0.37 -7.79 -4.92
CA GLY A 54 0.46 -8.48 -6.21
C GLY A 54 0.89 -9.93 -6.02
N ASN A 55 2.06 -10.30 -6.58
CA ASN A 55 2.65 -11.63 -6.46
C ASN A 55 3.64 -11.78 -5.28
N ILE A 56 3.82 -10.73 -4.48
CA ILE A 56 4.76 -10.74 -3.35
C ILE A 56 3.99 -11.08 -2.07
N VAL A 57 4.49 -12.09 -1.36
CA VAL A 57 3.90 -12.60 -0.12
C VAL A 57 4.92 -12.45 0.99
N VAL A 58 4.73 -11.45 1.85
CA VAL A 58 5.57 -11.23 3.04
C VAL A 58 5.01 -12.08 4.18
N GLN A 59 5.80 -13.05 4.62
CA GLN A 59 5.38 -14.02 5.62
C GLN A 59 5.16 -13.37 7.00
N SER A 60 4.11 -13.81 7.69
CA SER A 60 3.90 -13.54 9.11
C SER A 60 4.81 -14.41 9.98
N GLY A 61 4.84 -14.15 11.29
CA GLY A 61 5.66 -14.91 12.25
C GLY A 61 7.15 -14.55 12.26
N ARG A 62 7.57 -13.57 11.46
CA ARG A 62 8.93 -13.01 11.46
C ARG A 62 8.86 -11.50 11.57
N CYS A 63 9.85 -10.91 12.24
CA CYS A 63 10.01 -9.47 12.28
C CYS A 63 11.06 -9.03 11.25
N TYR A 64 10.87 -7.83 10.73
CA TYR A 64 11.70 -7.28 9.67
C TYR A 64 12.19 -5.88 10.04
N VAL A 65 13.37 -5.53 9.55
CA VAL A 65 13.80 -4.13 9.48
C VAL A 65 13.40 -3.60 8.11
N LEU A 66 12.79 -2.42 8.08
CA LEU A 66 12.29 -1.81 6.86
C LEU A 66 13.27 -0.79 6.30
N PHE A 67 13.56 -0.94 5.01
CA PHE A 67 14.42 -0.04 4.24
C PHE A 67 13.70 0.43 3.00
N VAL A 68 14.13 1.57 2.47
CA VAL A 68 13.89 1.91 1.07
C VAL A 68 15.15 1.62 0.30
N LEU A 69 15.03 0.79 -0.73
CA LEU A 69 16.06 0.51 -1.69
C LEU A 69 15.72 1.16 -3.01
N ARG A 70 16.66 1.88 -3.61
CA ARG A 70 16.53 2.40 -4.96
C ARG A 70 17.67 1.90 -5.83
N GLU A 71 17.31 1.28 -6.94
CA GLU A 71 18.23 0.77 -7.94
C GLU A 71 17.66 0.98 -9.35
N SER A 72 18.40 0.59 -10.38
CA SER A 72 18.01 0.76 -11.79
C SER A 72 16.63 0.19 -12.14
N ARG A 73 16.18 -0.85 -11.43
CA ARG A 73 14.86 -1.48 -11.61
C ARG A 73 13.70 -0.73 -10.97
N GLY A 74 13.97 0.22 -10.07
CA GLY A 74 12.95 1.00 -9.38
C GLY A 74 13.26 1.25 -7.91
N THR A 75 12.22 1.72 -7.19
CA THR A 75 12.25 1.96 -5.75
C THR A 75 11.40 0.91 -5.06
N PHE A 76 11.92 0.35 -3.96
CA PHE A 76 11.31 -0.77 -3.25
C PHE A 76 11.30 -0.52 -1.76
N LEU A 77 10.21 -0.91 -1.10
CA LEU A 77 10.17 -1.14 0.33
C LEU A 77 10.76 -2.53 0.58
N ALA A 78 11.93 -2.56 1.18
CA ALA A 78 12.69 -3.76 1.44
C ALA A 78 12.46 -4.27 2.87
N PHE A 79 12.13 -5.54 2.99
CA PHE A 79 11.95 -6.25 4.25
C PHE A 79 13.20 -7.09 4.52
N ALA A 80 14.03 -6.65 5.44
CA ALA A 80 15.28 -7.32 5.77
C ALA A 80 15.24 -8.04 7.11
N ALA A 81 16.20 -8.92 7.33
CA ALA A 81 16.40 -9.62 8.59
C ALA A 81 16.61 -8.67 9.79
N PRO A 82 16.22 -9.06 11.02
CA PRO A 82 16.40 -8.25 12.23
C PRO A 82 17.85 -7.83 12.54
N ASP A 83 18.83 -8.60 12.07
CA ASP A 83 20.26 -8.36 12.27
C ASP A 83 20.86 -7.41 11.22
N ALA A 84 20.08 -7.01 10.20
CA ALA A 84 20.46 -6.08 9.15
C ALA A 84 20.48 -4.63 9.68
N LYS A 85 21.30 -4.34 10.68
CA LYS A 85 21.34 -3.02 11.33
C LYS A 85 22.23 -2.04 10.56
N ILE A 86 21.68 -0.86 10.28
CA ILE A 86 22.40 0.32 9.82
C ILE A 86 22.05 1.46 10.79
N PRO A 87 23.00 2.34 11.15
CA PRO A 87 22.69 3.55 11.91
C PRO A 87 21.54 4.37 11.26
N PRO A 88 20.58 4.90 12.06
CA PRO A 88 19.54 5.77 11.55
C PRO A 88 20.11 7.00 10.83
N GLY A 89 19.49 7.39 9.72
CA GLY A 89 19.95 8.50 8.88
C GLY A 89 21.14 8.16 7.97
N GLN A 90 21.77 7.00 8.15
CA GLN A 90 22.84 6.56 7.27
C GLN A 90 22.27 5.95 5.98
N LEU A 91 22.86 6.40 4.87
CA LEU A 91 22.67 5.84 3.56
C LEU A 91 23.79 4.85 3.26
N VAL A 92 23.42 3.66 2.77
CA VAL A 92 24.40 2.66 2.34
C VAL A 92 24.33 2.49 0.83
N ARG A 93 25.48 2.63 0.18
CA ARG A 93 25.61 2.42 -1.26
C ARG A 93 25.71 0.93 -1.58
N LEU A 94 24.95 0.49 -2.59
CA LEU A 94 24.83 -0.93 -2.94
C LEU A 94 26.12 -1.53 -3.52
N HIS A 95 27.03 -0.71 -4.06
CA HIS A 95 28.33 -1.13 -4.58
C HIS A 95 29.41 -1.33 -3.49
N THR A 96 29.12 -0.99 -2.23
CA THR A 96 30.06 -1.18 -1.13
C THR A 96 29.92 -2.58 -0.53
N PRO A 97 30.94 -3.11 0.17
CA PRO A 97 30.82 -4.38 0.89
C PRO A 97 29.65 -4.41 1.90
N ALA A 98 29.38 -3.27 2.56
CA ALA A 98 28.22 -3.12 3.44
C ALA A 98 26.88 -3.25 2.68
N GLY A 99 26.80 -2.64 1.49
CA GLY A 99 25.63 -2.75 0.61
C GLY A 99 25.41 -4.17 0.11
N ALA A 100 26.47 -4.88 -0.30
CA ALA A 100 26.39 -6.29 -0.70
C ALA A 100 25.91 -7.18 0.45
N LYS A 101 26.45 -6.97 1.67
CA LYS A 101 26.02 -7.68 2.87
C LYS A 101 24.54 -7.41 3.19
N LEU A 102 24.09 -6.16 3.09
CA LEU A 102 22.69 -5.82 3.35
C LEU A 102 21.75 -6.44 2.32
N ARG A 103 22.12 -6.42 1.02
CA ARG A 103 21.33 -7.08 -0.04
C ARG A 103 21.10 -8.55 0.25
N GLY A 104 22.12 -9.27 0.73
CA GLY A 104 21.99 -10.67 1.14
C GLY A 104 21.09 -10.92 2.37
N ARG A 105 20.66 -9.86 3.07
CA ARG A 105 19.75 -9.92 4.22
C ARG A 105 18.33 -9.45 3.90
N ILE A 106 18.07 -8.96 2.69
CA ILE A 106 16.74 -8.56 2.25
C ILE A 106 15.97 -9.80 1.78
N PHE A 107 14.82 -10.06 2.38
CA PHE A 107 13.97 -11.21 2.02
C PHE A 107 12.92 -10.84 0.98
N TYR A 108 12.35 -9.63 1.07
CA TYR A 108 11.30 -9.18 0.17
C TYR A 108 11.55 -7.76 -0.31
N LEU A 109 11.23 -7.51 -1.58
CA LEU A 109 11.26 -6.19 -2.21
C LEU A 109 9.86 -5.88 -2.74
N VAL A 110 9.19 -4.91 -2.13
CA VAL A 110 7.85 -4.50 -2.55
C VAL A 110 7.96 -3.21 -3.36
N PRO A 111 7.55 -3.20 -4.64
CA PRO A 111 7.74 -2.03 -5.49
C PRO A 111 6.89 -0.86 -4.97
N MET A 112 7.53 0.30 -4.89
CA MET A 112 6.91 1.56 -4.51
C MET A 112 6.71 2.42 -5.75
N ARG A 113 5.49 2.92 -5.94
CA ARG A 113 5.24 3.98 -6.92
C ARG A 113 5.61 5.30 -6.29
N THR A 114 6.75 5.86 -6.70
CA THR A 114 7.17 7.19 -6.26
C THR A 114 7.94 7.91 -7.35
N THR A 115 7.65 9.19 -7.51
CA THR A 115 8.44 10.13 -8.33
C THR A 115 9.51 10.84 -7.51
N ALA A 116 9.51 10.68 -6.19
CA ALA A 116 10.41 11.37 -5.30
C ALA A 116 11.76 10.65 -5.18
N ALA A 117 12.82 11.40 -5.50
CA ALA A 117 14.19 10.94 -5.47
C ALA A 117 14.85 11.08 -4.08
N PHE A 118 14.14 10.77 -2.99
CA PHE A 118 14.66 10.96 -1.62
C PHE A 118 15.72 9.92 -1.22
N VAL A 119 15.73 8.75 -1.86
CA VAL A 119 16.86 7.82 -1.83
C VAL A 119 17.64 7.97 -3.13
N PRO A 120 18.95 8.24 -3.09
CA PRO A 120 19.84 8.20 -4.24
C PRO A 120 19.80 6.87 -5.00
N MET A 121 20.12 6.88 -6.29
CA MET A 121 20.30 5.63 -7.05
C MET A 121 21.42 4.78 -6.44
N ASP A 122 21.23 3.46 -6.56
CA ASP A 122 22.10 2.41 -6.03
C ASP A 122 22.39 2.58 -4.54
N ALA A 123 21.34 2.89 -3.78
CA ALA A 123 21.42 3.08 -2.36
C ALA A 123 20.25 2.43 -1.63
N VAL A 124 20.48 2.19 -0.35
CA VAL A 124 19.48 1.73 0.60
C VAL A 124 19.52 2.63 1.82
N MET A 125 18.34 2.98 2.31
CA MET A 125 18.18 3.90 3.43
C MET A 125 17.18 3.32 4.42
N LEU A 126 17.53 3.42 5.69
CA LEU A 126 16.65 3.01 6.77
C LEU A 126 15.51 4.02 6.93
N VAL A 127 14.27 3.55 7.09
CA VAL A 127 13.10 4.43 7.12
C VAL A 127 12.22 4.21 8.35
N ALA A 128 11.62 5.30 8.82
CA ALA A 128 10.51 5.23 9.76
C ALA A 128 9.21 5.04 8.99
N VAL A 129 8.29 4.24 9.54
CA VAL A 129 7.01 3.96 8.89
C VAL A 129 5.84 4.13 9.84
N ARG A 130 4.74 4.61 9.32
CA ARG A 130 3.42 4.55 9.94
C ARG A 130 2.66 3.38 9.34
N ALA A 131 2.21 2.47 10.17
CA ALA A 131 1.34 1.37 9.81
C ALA A 131 -0.10 1.71 10.19
N ASP A 132 -1.00 1.71 9.22
CA ASP A 132 -2.44 1.85 9.42
C ASP A 132 -3.10 0.50 9.09
N ASP A 133 -3.56 -0.20 10.13
CA ASP A 133 -4.20 -1.51 10.02
C ASP A 133 -5.73 -1.37 10.00
N PHE A 134 -6.34 -1.80 8.90
CA PHE A 134 -7.78 -1.75 8.68
C PHE A 134 -8.45 -3.12 8.85
N GLY A 135 -7.70 -4.18 9.16
CA GLY A 135 -8.15 -5.56 9.20
C GLY A 135 -7.74 -6.32 7.93
N PRO A 136 -8.53 -6.31 6.83
CA PRO A 136 -8.18 -7.01 5.60
C PRO A 136 -7.10 -6.29 4.79
N GLN A 137 -6.74 -5.05 5.18
CA GLN A 137 -5.72 -4.25 4.53
C GLN A 137 -4.80 -3.60 5.55
N LEU A 138 -3.52 -3.53 5.19
CA LEU A 138 -2.49 -2.82 5.94
C LEU A 138 -1.82 -1.81 5.02
N SER A 139 -1.78 -0.55 5.44
CA SER A 139 -1.04 0.50 4.76
C SER A 139 0.25 0.79 5.51
N LEU A 140 1.38 0.77 4.80
CA LEU A 140 2.67 1.23 5.31
C LEU A 140 3.04 2.52 4.61
N THR A 141 3.07 3.62 5.36
CA THR A 141 3.45 4.95 4.88
C THR A 141 4.80 5.34 5.43
N ILE A 142 5.73 5.73 4.58
CA ILE A 142 7.04 6.23 5.02
C ILE A 142 6.88 7.64 5.60
N VAL A 143 7.45 7.87 6.77
CA VAL A 143 7.38 9.14 7.51
C VAL A 143 8.77 9.75 7.72
N GLY A 144 8.82 11.06 7.98
CA GLY A 144 10.08 11.76 8.22
C GLY A 144 10.95 11.98 6.98
N THR A 145 10.35 11.92 5.78
CA THR A 145 11.02 12.24 4.51
C THR A 145 10.40 13.50 3.91
N PRO A 146 11.15 14.27 3.09
CA PRO A 146 10.63 15.47 2.44
C PRO A 146 9.62 15.17 1.31
N SER A 147 9.32 13.89 1.06
CA SER A 147 8.35 13.46 0.05
C SER A 147 7.01 13.10 0.69
N PRO A 148 5.89 13.69 0.25
CA PRO A 148 4.58 13.23 0.68
C PRO A 148 4.23 11.84 0.10
N ASN A 149 3.35 11.12 0.78
CA ASN A 149 2.56 9.99 0.27
C ASN A 149 3.33 8.77 -0.28
N LEU A 150 4.43 8.39 0.37
CA LEU A 150 5.14 7.16 0.07
C LEU A 150 4.47 5.97 0.76
N THR A 151 3.39 5.49 0.18
CA THR A 151 2.53 4.47 0.79
C THR A 151 2.51 3.18 -0.02
N VAL A 152 2.57 2.05 0.69
CA VAL A 152 2.38 0.71 0.15
C VAL A 152 1.20 0.06 0.85
N ILE A 153 0.22 -0.42 0.09
CA ILE A 153 -1.00 -1.03 0.62
C ILE A 153 -0.97 -2.52 0.35
N PHE A 154 -1.11 -3.31 1.42
CA PHE A 154 -1.12 -4.76 1.40
C PHE A 154 -2.53 -5.26 1.68
N ASN A 155 -2.90 -6.39 1.06
CA ASN A 155 -3.98 -7.21 1.56
C ASN A 155 -3.43 -8.14 2.65
N VAL A 156 -4.15 -8.27 3.76
CA VAL A 156 -3.77 -9.14 4.87
C VAL A 156 -4.50 -10.47 4.73
N ARG A 157 -3.75 -11.57 4.80
CA ARG A 157 -4.32 -12.93 4.93
C ARG A 157 -4.00 -13.46 6.32
N LEU A 158 -5.04 -13.97 6.97
CA LEU A 158 -4.97 -14.62 8.29
C LEU A 158 -4.74 -16.12 8.12
#